data_AF-H9FG61-F1
#
_entry.id   AF-H9FG61-F1
#
_cell.length_a   1.000
_cell.length_b   1.000
_cell.length_c   1.000
_cell.angle_alpha   90.00
_cell.angle_beta   90.00
_cell.angle_gamma   90.00
#
_symmetry.space_group_name_H-M   'P 1'
#
loop_
_entity.id
_entity.type
_entity.pdbx_description
1 polymer ?
#
loop_
_entity_poly.entity_id
_entity_poly.type
_entity_poly.pdbx_seq_one_letter_code
_entity_poly.pdbx_strand_id
1 'polypeptide(L)'
;AAFQKGLQAAVQQWRSEGRTAVWLHIPILQSRFIAPAASLGFCFHHAESDSSTLTLWLGEGPSRLPGYASHQVGVAGAVFDESTRKILVVQDRNKLKNMWKFPGGLSEPGEDIGDTAVREVFE
;
A
#
# COMPACT_ATOMS: atom_id res chain seq x y z
N ALA A 1 15.28 4.56 -25.50
CA ALA A 1 14.80 4.92 -26.86
C ALA A 1 13.83 3.88 -27.44
N ALA A 2 14.22 2.61 -27.65
CA ALA A 2 13.34 1.59 -28.24
C ALA A 2 12.07 1.34 -27.42
N PHE A 3 12.20 1.14 -26.10
CA PHE A 3 11.07 0.96 -25.18
C PHE A 3 10.06 2.11 -25.26
N GLN A 4 10.53 3.36 -25.17
CA GLN A 4 9.66 4.54 -25.21
C GLN A 4 8.86 4.63 -26.51
N LYS A 5 9.50 4.39 -27.66
CA LYS A 5 8.82 4.38 -28.97
C LYS A 5 7.77 3.27 -29.04
N GLY A 6 8.10 2.07 -28.56
CA GLY A 6 7.16 0.95 -28.51
C GLY A 6 5.97 1.23 -27.59
N LEU A 7 6.23 1.77 -26.40
CA LEU A 7 5.19 2.14 -25.43
C LEU A 7 4.29 3.26 -25.99
N GLN A 8 4.86 4.26 -26.66
CA GLN A 8 4.08 5.31 -27.30
C GLN A 8 3.15 4.74 -28.38
N ALA A 9 3.65 3.86 -29.25
CA ALA A 9 2.83 3.21 -30.27
C ALA A 9 1.70 2.36 -29.64
N ALA A 10 2.00 1.61 -28.58
CA ALA A 10 1.01 0.83 -27.85
C ALA A 10 -0.06 1.71 -27.21
N VAL A 11 0.31 2.85 -26.60
CA VAL A 11 -0.65 3.80 -26.03
C VAL A 11 -1.59 4.37 -27.10
N GLN A 12 -1.09 4.70 -28.29
CA GLN A 12 -1.96 5.17 -29.39
C GLN A 12 -2.92 4.08 -29.85
N GLN A 13 -2.43 2.84 -29.97
CA GLN A 13 -3.27 1.69 -30.30
C GLN A 13 -4.38 1.49 -29.25
N TRP A 14 -4.04 1.45 -27.97
CA TRP A 14 -5.01 1.29 -26.89
C TRP A 14 -6.05 2.42 -26.83
N ARG A 15 -5.66 3.66 -27.14
CA ARG A 15 -6.62 4.77 -27.30
C ARG A 15 -7.61 4.51 -28.41
N SER A 16 -7.15 4.05 -29.58
CA SER A 16 -8.03 3.74 -30.72
C SER A 16 -8.98 2.56 -30.44
N GLU A 17 -8.56 1.62 -29.60
CA GLU A 17 -9.38 0.51 -29.12
C GLU A 17 -10.40 0.91 -28.04
N GLY A 18 -10.40 2.17 -27.59
CA GLY A 18 -11.29 2.65 -26.53
C GLY A 18 -10.92 2.14 -25.14
N ARG A 19 -9.66 1.74 -24.90
CA ARG A 19 -9.17 1.40 -23.55
C ARG A 19 -9.17 2.67 -22.70
N THR A 20 -9.57 2.54 -21.43
CA THR A 20 -9.71 3.68 -20.51
C THR A 20 -8.55 3.84 -19.54
N ALA A 21 -7.79 2.78 -19.30
CA ALA A 21 -6.65 2.78 -18.40
C ALA A 21 -5.58 1.77 -18.83
N VAL A 22 -4.33 2.09 -18.53
CA VAL A 22 -3.19 1.21 -18.74
C VAL A 22 -2.46 1.04 -17.41
N TRP A 23 -2.10 -0.20 -17.10
CA TRP A 23 -1.30 -0.59 -15.96
C TRP A 23 0.04 -1.09 -16.47
N LEU A 24 1.13 -0.56 -15.93
CA LEU A 24 2.49 -0.92 -16.30
C LEU A 24 3.24 -1.36 -15.05
N HIS A 25 3.57 -2.65 -15.00
CA HIS A 25 4.37 -3.23 -13.91
C HIS A 25 5.84 -3.23 -14.31
N ILE A 26 6.70 -2.65 -13.48
CA ILE A 26 8.13 -2.51 -13.73
C ILE A 26 8.88 -3.12 -12.53
N PRO A 27 9.56 -4.26 -12.72
CA PRO A 27 10.47 -4.81 -11.71
C PRO A 27 11.59 -3.83 -11.36
N ILE A 28 12.11 -3.89 -10.13
CA ILE A 28 13.09 -2.94 -9.59
C ILE A 28 14.36 -2.87 -10.45
N LEU A 29 14.82 -4.00 -10.97
CA LEU A 29 15.99 -4.09 -11.86
C LEU A 29 15.74 -3.49 -13.26
N GLN A 30 14.49 -3.16 -13.57
CA GLN A 30 14.06 -2.51 -14.81
C GLN A 30 13.61 -1.06 -14.59
N SER A 31 13.86 -0.47 -13.41
CA SER A 31 13.49 0.90 -13.05
C SER A 31 13.91 1.97 -14.08
N ARG A 32 14.91 1.69 -14.92
CA ARG A 32 15.28 2.54 -16.08
C ARG A 32 14.13 2.82 -17.06
N PHE A 33 13.06 2.01 -17.05
CA PHE A 33 11.88 2.21 -17.89
C PHE A 33 10.83 3.15 -17.28
N ILE A 34 10.93 3.48 -15.99
CA ILE A 34 10.02 4.38 -15.27
C ILE A 34 10.07 5.78 -15.90
N ALA A 35 11.26 6.37 -16.04
CA ALA A 35 11.39 7.73 -16.59
C ALA A 35 10.83 7.85 -18.03
N PRO A 36 11.13 6.92 -18.96
CA PRO A 36 10.46 6.87 -20.25
C PRO A 36 8.94 6.75 -20.18
N ALA A 37 8.39 5.89 -19.31
CA ALA A 37 6.95 5.75 -19.14
C ALA A 37 6.32 7.06 -18.60
N ALA A 38 6.95 7.68 -17.61
CA ALA A 38 6.50 8.95 -17.04
C ALA A 38 6.45 10.07 -18.09
N SER A 39 7.41 10.11 -19.03
CA SER A 39 7.39 11.07 -20.14
C SER A 39 6.19 10.91 -21.09
N LEU A 40 5.53 9.76 -21.06
CA LEU A 40 4.31 9.46 -21.82
C LEU A 40 3.03 9.65 -20.99
N GLY A 41 3.15 10.22 -19.78
CA GLY A 41 2.01 10.55 -18.91
C GLY A 41 1.65 9.47 -17.89
N PHE A 42 2.44 8.39 -17.77
CA PHE A 42 2.24 7.43 -16.69
C PHE A 42 2.60 8.06 -15.33
N CYS A 43 1.81 7.79 -14.30
CA CYS A 43 2.06 8.18 -12.92
C CYS A 43 2.28 6.95 -12.04
N PHE A 44 2.99 7.10 -10.93
CA PHE A 44 3.04 6.03 -9.92
C PHE A 44 1.65 5.78 -9.32
N HIS A 45 1.33 4.51 -9.12
CA HIS A 45 0.16 4.07 -8.39
C HIS A 45 0.54 3.44 -7.05
N HIS A 46 1.48 2.48 -7.06
CA HIS A 46 2.12 1.95 -5.85
C HIS A 46 3.44 1.25 -6.19
N ALA A 47 4.17 0.86 -5.17
CA ALA A 47 5.23 -0.13 -5.25
C ALA A 47 5.03 -1.17 -4.16
N GLU A 48 5.35 -2.42 -4.45
CA GLU A 48 5.28 -3.54 -3.52
C GLU A 48 6.54 -4.39 -3.72
N SER A 49 7.27 -4.64 -2.64
CA SER A 49 8.52 -5.38 -2.65
C SER A 49 9.51 -4.88 -3.72
N ASP A 50 9.73 -5.66 -4.78
CA ASP A 50 10.67 -5.39 -5.86
C ASP A 50 9.97 -4.98 -7.17
N SER A 51 8.70 -4.53 -7.11
CA SER A 51 7.94 -4.10 -8.29
C SER A 51 7.26 -2.76 -8.08
N SER A 52 7.21 -1.95 -9.14
CA SER A 52 6.46 -0.70 -9.19
C SER A 52 5.31 -0.83 -10.19
N THR A 53 4.16 -0.29 -9.82
CA THR A 53 2.98 -0.21 -10.68
C THR A 53 2.76 1.25 -11.07
N LEU A 54 2.81 1.53 -12.36
CA LEU A 54 2.47 2.82 -12.94
C LEU A 54 1.14 2.72 -13.68
N THR A 55 0.40 3.82 -13.73
CA THR A 55 -0.89 3.90 -14.41
C THR A 55 -0.95 5.08 -15.36
N LEU A 56 -1.64 4.90 -16.49
CA LEU A 56 -2.02 5.98 -17.40
C LEU A 56 -3.54 5.92 -17.63
N TRP A 57 -4.23 7.01 -17.31
CA TRP A 57 -5.64 7.18 -17.65
C TRP A 57 -5.77 7.66 -19.10
N LEU A 58 -6.56 6.93 -19.89
CA LEU A 58 -6.81 7.21 -21.30
C LEU A 58 -8.21 7.77 -21.55
N GLY A 59 -9.13 7.60 -20.59
CA GLY A 59 -10.50 8.11 -20.68
C GLY A 59 -10.59 9.64 -20.57
N GLU A 60 -11.76 10.17 -20.89
CA GLU A 60 -12.07 11.59 -20.73
C GLU A 60 -12.15 11.98 -19.25
N GLY A 61 -11.65 13.17 -18.93
CA GLY A 61 -11.71 13.74 -17.58
C GLY A 61 -10.75 13.11 -16.56
N PRO A 62 -10.97 13.33 -15.26
CA PRO A 62 -10.07 12.85 -14.21
C PRO A 62 -10.06 11.32 -14.12
N SER A 63 -8.91 10.78 -13.72
CA SER A 63 -8.75 9.34 -13.49
C SER A 63 -9.75 8.82 -12.46
N ARG A 64 -10.37 7.69 -12.77
CA ARG A 64 -11.29 6.96 -11.87
C ARG A 64 -10.67 5.68 -11.32
N LEU A 65 -9.37 5.50 -11.49
CA LEU A 65 -8.66 4.37 -10.90
C LEU A 65 -8.72 4.53 -9.37
N PRO A 66 -9.06 3.46 -8.63
CA PRO A 66 -9.02 3.52 -7.17
C PRO A 66 -7.58 3.81 -6.74
N GLY A 67 -7.40 4.57 -5.67
CA GLY A 67 -6.08 4.70 -5.04
C GLY A 67 -5.65 3.37 -4.43
N TYR A 68 -4.35 3.24 -4.13
CA TYR A 68 -3.81 2.09 -3.42
C TYR A 68 -4.11 2.16 -1.90
N ALA A 69 -3.12 1.97 -1.03
CA ALA A 69 -3.27 2.11 0.40
C ALA A 69 -3.25 3.60 0.81
N SER A 70 -4.25 4.02 1.61
CA SER A 70 -4.39 5.40 2.09
C SER A 70 -4.17 5.56 3.60
N HIS A 71 -4.20 4.46 4.36
CA HIS A 71 -4.13 4.45 5.82
C HIS A 71 -3.22 3.33 6.31
N GLN A 72 -2.58 3.57 7.44
CA GLN A 72 -2.08 2.49 8.30
C GLN A 72 -3.17 2.14 9.31
N VAL A 73 -3.40 0.85 9.50
CA VAL A 73 -4.38 0.36 10.48
C VAL A 73 -3.59 -0.12 11.69
N GLY A 74 -3.87 0.48 12.85
CA GLY A 74 -3.31 0.05 14.14
C GLY A 74 -4.41 -0.52 15.01
N VAL A 75 -4.12 -1.62 15.70
CA VAL A 75 -5.08 -2.34 16.55
C VAL A 75 -4.46 -2.56 17.93
N ALA A 76 -5.26 -2.35 18.96
CA ALA A 76 -4.89 -2.65 20.34
C ALA A 76 -5.88 -3.62 20.97
N GLY A 77 -5.36 -4.59 21.73
CA GLY A 77 -6.16 -5.60 22.43
C GLY A 77 -6.36 -5.24 23.89
N ALA A 78 -7.63 -5.24 24.34
CA ALA A 78 -7.96 -5.11 25.76
C ALA A 78 -8.24 -6.50 26.34
N VAL A 79 -7.33 -7.00 27.19
CA VAL A 79 -7.46 -8.31 27.84
C VAL A 79 -7.89 -8.12 29.28
N PHE A 80 -9.07 -8.62 29.63
CA PHE A 80 -9.64 -8.52 30.97
C PHE A 80 -9.68 -9.90 31.65
N ASP A 81 -9.13 -9.98 32.86
CA ASP A 81 -9.27 -11.15 33.72
C ASP A 81 -10.47 -10.95 34.65
N GLU A 82 -11.54 -11.70 34.40
CA GLU A 82 -12.79 -11.62 35.16
C GLU A 82 -12.62 -11.99 36.65
N SER A 83 -11.69 -12.90 36.96
CA SER A 83 -11.49 -13.40 38.32
C SER A 83 -10.81 -12.37 39.21
N THR A 84 -9.80 -11.67 38.67
CA THR A 84 -9.03 -10.67 39.40
C THR A 84 -9.50 -9.24 39.16
N ARG A 85 -10.39 -9.03 38.18
CA ARG A 85 -10.83 -7.71 37.67
C ARG A 85 -9.66 -6.83 37.20
N LYS A 86 -8.61 -7.44 36.65
CA LYS A 86 -7.42 -6.73 36.14
C LYS A 86 -7.43 -6.68 34.61
N ILE A 87 -6.71 -5.71 34.06
CA ILE A 87 -6.52 -5.57 32.61
C ILE A 87 -5.04 -5.66 32.30
N LEU A 88 -4.69 -6.33 31.20
CA LEU A 88 -3.33 -6.38 30.68
C LEU A 88 -2.94 -5.02 30.10
N VAL A 89 -1.80 -4.50 30.55
CA VAL A 89 -1.18 -3.28 30.02
C VAL A 89 0.31 -3.48 29.90
N VAL A 90 0.92 -2.77 28.96
CA VAL A 90 2.36 -2.78 28.69
C VAL A 90 2.95 -1.39 28.89
N GLN A 91 4.26 -1.35 29.14
CA GLN A 91 5.05 -0.12 29.23
C GLN A 91 6.33 -0.28 28.43
N ASP A 92 6.62 0.68 27.54
CA ASP A 92 7.85 0.70 26.77
C ASP A 92 9.06 0.91 27.70
N ARG A 93 10.02 -0.03 27.69
CA ARG A 93 11.21 -0.03 28.56
C ARG A 93 12.03 1.26 28.51
N ASN A 94 12.06 1.92 27.35
CA ASN A 94 12.94 3.06 27.09
C ASN A 94 12.22 4.43 27.13
N LYS A 95 10.95 4.50 27.57
CA LYS A 95 10.26 5.78 27.69
C LYS A 95 10.42 6.39 29.08
N LEU A 96 10.80 7.67 29.11
CA LEU A 96 10.98 8.50 30.32
C LEU A 96 9.68 8.70 31.13
N LYS A 97 8.53 8.24 30.64
CA LYS A 97 7.22 8.36 31.30
C LYS A 97 6.61 6.98 31.56
N ASN A 98 6.13 6.79 32.78
CA ASN A 98 5.31 5.66 33.21
C ASN A 98 3.90 5.73 32.59
N MET A 99 3.82 5.47 31.29
CA MET A 99 2.57 5.42 30.56
C MET A 99 2.23 3.97 30.23
N TRP A 100 1.20 3.46 30.91
CA TRP A 100 0.60 2.17 30.63
C TRP A 100 -0.33 2.30 29.44
N LYS A 101 -0.22 1.38 28.47
CA LYS A 101 -1.07 1.28 27.29
C LYS A 101 -1.53 -0.16 27.08
N PHE A 102 -2.57 -0.36 26.29
CA PHE A 102 -2.91 -1.70 25.83
C PHE A 102 -1.82 -2.25 24.90
N PRO A 103 -1.57 -3.57 24.93
CA PRO A 103 -0.76 -4.21 23.89
C PRO A 103 -1.43 -4.00 22.52
N GLY A 104 -0.63 -3.82 21.48
CA GLY A 104 -1.12 -3.41 20.17
C GLY A 104 -0.01 -2.95 19.25
N GLY A 105 -0.31 -3.00 17.96
CA GLY A 105 0.61 -2.66 16.89
C GLY A 105 -0.11 -2.47 15.56
N LEU A 106 0.65 -2.58 14.47
CA LEU A 106 0.13 -2.36 13.12
C LEU A 106 -0.44 -3.67 12.58
N SER A 107 -1.55 -3.54 11.86
CA SER A 107 -2.12 -4.65 11.09
C SER A 107 -1.29 -4.88 9.84
N GLU A 108 -0.99 -6.15 9.57
CA GLU A 108 -0.29 -6.54 8.35
C GLU A 108 -1.23 -6.51 7.13
N PRO A 109 -0.71 -6.31 5.90
CA PRO A 109 -1.55 -6.32 4.70
C PRO A 109 -2.36 -7.62 4.56
N GLY A 110 -3.69 -7.49 4.58
CA GLY A 110 -4.62 -8.62 4.46
C GLY A 110 -4.97 -9.33 5.77
N GLU A 111 -4.44 -8.87 6.90
CA GLU A 111 -4.76 -9.39 8.23
C GLU A 111 -6.13 -8.87 8.72
N ASP A 112 -6.93 -9.74 9.35
CA ASP A 112 -8.18 -9.31 9.99
C ASP A 112 -7.87 -8.48 11.25
N ILE A 113 -8.74 -7.52 11.58
CA ILE A 113 -8.56 -6.65 12.75
C ILE A 113 -8.55 -7.48 14.05
N GLY A 114 -9.40 -8.52 14.15
CA GLY A 114 -9.44 -9.42 15.30
C GLY A 114 -8.16 -10.22 15.43
N ASP A 115 -7.65 -10.76 14.32
CA ASP A 115 -6.40 -11.51 14.28
C ASP A 115 -5.19 -10.63 14.66
N THR A 116 -5.18 -9.39 14.16
CA THR A 116 -4.17 -8.38 14.54
C THR A 116 -4.16 -8.17 16.05
N ALA A 117 -5.34 -8.00 16.68
CA ALA A 117 -5.44 -7.80 18.13
C ALA A 117 -4.93 -9.02 18.91
N VAL A 118 -5.23 -10.24 18.46
CA VAL A 118 -4.78 -11.48 19.09
C VAL A 118 -3.27 -11.64 18.98
N ARG A 119 -2.69 -11.42 17.79
CA ARG A 119 -1.25 -11.50 17.54
C ARG A 119 -0.48 -10.49 18.39
N GLU A 120 -0.89 -9.22 18.37
CA GLU A 120 -0.22 -8.15 19.11
C GLU A 120 -0.33 -8.27 20.63
N VAL A 121 -1.34 -8.97 21.14
CA VAL A 121 -1.44 -9.33 22.56
C VAL A 121 -0.45 -10.44 22.93
N PHE A 122 -0.12 -11.31 21.99
CA PHE A 122 0.72 -12.48 22.20
C PHE A 122 2.23 -12.19 22.08
N GLU A 123 2.63 -11.26 21.19
CA GLU A 123 4.01 -10.79 21.00
C GLU A 123 4.59 -10.05 22.22
#